data_AF-A0A4Q9GMP0-F1
#
_entry.id   AF-A0A4Q9GMP0-F1
#
_cell.length_a   1.000
_cell.length_b   1.000
_cell.length_c   1.000
_cell.angle_alpha   90.00
_cell.angle_beta   90.00
_cell.angle_gamma   90.00
#
_symmetry.space_group_name_H-M   'P 1'
#
loop_
_entity.id
_entity.type
_entity.pdbx_description
1 polymer ?
#
loop_
_entity_poly.entity_id
_entity_poly.type
_entity_poly.pdbx_seq_one_letter_code
_entity_poly.pdbx_strand_id
1 'polypeptide(L)'
;GPVVKILVAAESLDTRTGHARIEGSPTPVSVQTAERLACTGTTVPILFDSAGQILDLGREQRLFTKRQKQALAARDGGCMWLGCDRPACWTEAHHIDHWARDGGATDTADGMLLCKHHHLLLHNNHWEILRTGAEYWLVPPPDIDPDQTPILLRSKSAALTELLARAR
;
A
#
# COMPACT_ATOMS: atom_id res chain seq x y z
N GLY A 1 -22.55 7.74 -2.76
CA GLY A 1 -22.79 6.28 -2.93
C GLY A 1 -21.56 5.50 -2.48
N PRO A 2 -21.66 4.18 -2.27
CA PRO A 2 -20.50 3.35 -1.95
C PRO A 2 -19.47 3.42 -3.07
N VAL A 3 -18.18 3.44 -2.71
CA VAL A 3 -17.07 3.46 -3.67
C VAL A 3 -16.46 2.06 -3.70
N VAL A 4 -16.53 1.40 -4.85
CA VAL A 4 -15.82 0.14 -5.12
C VAL A 4 -14.51 0.49 -5.79
N LYS A 5 -13.39 0.03 -5.23
CA LYS A 5 -12.07 0.20 -5.84
C LYS A 5 -11.65 -1.12 -6.48
N ILE A 6 -11.28 -1.04 -7.75
CA ILE A 6 -10.88 -2.18 -8.56
C ILE A 6 -9.44 -1.95 -8.99
N LEU A 7 -8.60 -2.94 -8.77
CA LEU A 7 -7.20 -2.95 -9.12
C LEU A 7 -7.02 -3.93 -10.27
N VAL A 8 -6.42 -3.46 -11.37
CA VAL A 8 -6.16 -4.27 -12.56
C VAL A 8 -4.83 -3.81 -13.16
N ALA A 9 -4.02 -4.77 -13.58
CA ALA A 9 -2.80 -4.48 -14.35
C ALA A 9 -3.18 -3.83 -15.69
N ALA A 10 -2.47 -2.78 -16.11
CA ALA A 10 -2.75 -2.09 -17.36
C ALA A 10 -2.71 -3.04 -18.58
N GLU A 11 -1.70 -3.91 -18.65
CA GLU A 11 -1.57 -4.92 -19.70
C GLU A 11 -2.76 -5.90 -19.75
N SER A 12 -3.33 -6.25 -18.59
CA SER A 12 -4.52 -7.12 -18.53
C SER A 12 -5.75 -6.46 -19.17
N LEU A 13 -5.85 -5.12 -19.13
CA LEU A 13 -6.90 -4.38 -19.86
C LEU A 13 -6.61 -4.36 -21.37
N ASP A 14 -5.37 -4.06 -21.77
CA ASP A 14 -4.98 -3.96 -23.19
C ASP A 14 -5.14 -5.29 -23.93
N THR A 15 -4.70 -6.38 -23.30
CA THR A 15 -4.77 -7.73 -23.87
C THR A 15 -6.14 -8.40 -23.67
N ARG A 16 -6.99 -7.85 -22.79
CA ARG A 16 -8.23 -8.49 -22.31
C ARG A 16 -8.02 -9.89 -21.73
N THR A 17 -6.89 -10.11 -21.07
CA THR A 17 -6.54 -11.39 -20.43
C THR A 17 -6.22 -11.20 -18.95
N GLY A 18 -6.28 -12.30 -18.18
CA GLY A 18 -6.08 -12.26 -16.73
C GLY A 18 -7.34 -11.90 -15.95
N HIS A 19 -7.16 -11.25 -14.80
CA HIS A 19 -8.24 -10.88 -13.88
C HIS A 19 -7.94 -9.55 -13.18
N ALA A 20 -8.96 -9.00 -12.54
CA ALA A 20 -8.89 -7.83 -11.68
C ALA A 20 -9.26 -8.19 -10.25
N ARG A 21 -9.01 -7.29 -9.30
CA ARG A 21 -9.32 -7.49 -7.87
C ARG A 21 -10.09 -6.32 -7.30
N ILE A 22 -11.05 -6.63 -6.43
CA ILE A 22 -11.82 -5.62 -5.69
C ILE A 22 -11.15 -5.44 -4.33
N GLU A 23 -10.85 -4.21 -3.94
CA GLU A 23 -10.28 -3.91 -2.61
C GLU A 23 -11.21 -4.43 -1.52
N GLY A 24 -10.68 -5.25 -0.60
CA GLY A 24 -11.44 -5.89 0.47
C GLY A 24 -12.15 -7.19 0.10
N SER A 25 -11.99 -7.68 -1.14
CA SER A 25 -12.46 -9.02 -1.55
C SER A 25 -11.26 -9.91 -1.91
N PRO A 26 -11.16 -11.13 -1.37
CA PRO A 26 -10.10 -12.07 -1.76
C PRO A 26 -10.31 -12.65 -3.16
N THR A 27 -11.55 -12.65 -3.66
CA THR A 27 -11.93 -13.30 -4.91
C THR A 27 -11.63 -12.40 -6.11
N PRO A 28 -10.86 -12.87 -7.11
CA PRO A 28 -10.65 -12.14 -8.35
C PRO A 28 -11.94 -12.05 -9.16
N VAL A 29 -12.05 -11.03 -10.00
CA VAL A 29 -13.13 -10.86 -10.98
C VAL A 29 -12.53 -10.85 -12.39
N SER A 30 -13.30 -11.27 -13.40
CA SER A 30 -12.81 -11.23 -14.77
C SER A 30 -12.52 -9.79 -15.23
N VAL A 31 -11.60 -9.63 -16.19
CA VAL A 31 -11.33 -8.33 -16.81
C VAL A 31 -12.62 -7.71 -17.38
N GLN A 32 -13.51 -8.50 -18.00
CA GLN A 32 -14.80 -7.97 -18.48
C GLN A 32 -15.69 -7.45 -17.34
N THR A 33 -15.61 -8.04 -16.14
CA THR A 33 -16.34 -7.51 -14.98
C THR A 33 -15.73 -6.19 -14.51
N ALA A 34 -14.41 -6.07 -14.50
CA ALA A 34 -13.75 -4.80 -14.19
C ALA A 34 -14.08 -3.71 -15.22
N GLU A 35 -14.08 -4.02 -16.51
CA GLU A 35 -14.49 -3.10 -17.59
C GLU A 35 -15.95 -2.64 -17.38
N ARG A 36 -16.88 -3.56 -17.11
CA ARG A 36 -18.29 -3.21 -16.84
C ARG A 36 -18.45 -2.29 -15.63
N LEU A 37 -17.67 -2.52 -14.57
CA LEU A 37 -17.69 -1.68 -13.37
C LEU A 37 -17.04 -0.31 -13.64
N ALA A 38 -16.00 -0.26 -14.48
CA ALA A 38 -15.37 0.98 -14.94
C ALA A 38 -16.28 1.82 -15.83
N CYS A 39 -17.15 1.20 -16.65
CA CYS A 39 -18.13 1.91 -17.49
C CYS A 39 -19.25 2.59 -16.70
N THR A 40 -19.62 2.04 -15.53
CA THR A 40 -20.72 2.55 -14.71
C THR A 40 -20.24 3.42 -13.54
N GLY A 41 -18.95 3.33 -13.19
CA GLY A 41 -18.30 4.10 -12.14
C GLY A 41 -17.36 5.18 -12.65
N THR A 42 -16.87 6.02 -11.73
CA THR A 42 -15.75 6.92 -12.02
C THR A 42 -14.44 6.15 -11.84
N THR A 43 -13.69 5.99 -12.91
CA THR A 43 -12.38 5.32 -12.89
C THR A 43 -11.26 6.34 -12.75
N VAL A 44 -10.27 6.06 -11.89
CA VAL A 44 -9.06 6.88 -11.75
C VAL A 44 -7.86 5.97 -12.04
N PRO A 45 -7.11 6.18 -13.12
CA PRO A 45 -5.90 5.40 -13.37
C PRO A 45 -4.85 5.73 -12.30
N ILE A 46 -4.25 4.67 -11.77
CA ILE A 46 -3.20 4.71 -10.76
C ILE A 46 -1.99 4.06 -11.44
N LEU A 47 -1.12 4.90 -12.02
CA LEU A 47 0.10 4.46 -12.71
C LEU A 47 1.21 4.40 -11.68
N PHE A 48 1.79 3.22 -11.53
CA PHE A 48 3.01 3.00 -10.76
C PHE A 48 4.21 3.09 -11.70
N ASP A 49 5.29 3.72 -11.27
CA ASP A 49 6.57 3.55 -11.96
C ASP A 49 7.12 2.12 -11.75
N SER A 50 8.28 1.83 -12.34
CA SER A 50 8.96 0.53 -12.19
C SER A 50 9.32 0.17 -10.74
N ALA A 51 9.30 1.14 -9.82
CA ALA A 51 9.55 0.96 -8.39
C ALA A 51 8.26 0.97 -7.55
N GLY A 52 7.07 1.16 -8.14
CA GLY A 52 5.81 1.20 -7.41
C GLY A 52 5.40 2.58 -6.86
N GLN A 53 5.93 3.69 -7.40
CA GLN A 53 5.70 5.06 -6.87
C GLN A 53 4.64 5.85 -7.65
N ILE A 54 3.91 6.74 -6.95
CA ILE A 54 2.86 7.62 -7.49
C ILE A 54 2.93 9.01 -6.85
N LEU A 55 3.15 10.04 -7.67
CA LEU A 55 3.02 11.49 -7.36
C LEU A 55 3.38 11.88 -5.92
N ASP A 56 4.62 12.32 -5.77
CA ASP A 56 5.26 12.69 -4.51
C ASP A 56 5.10 14.19 -4.21
N LEU A 57 5.01 14.55 -2.92
CA LEU A 57 4.78 15.92 -2.45
C LEU A 57 5.92 16.48 -1.60
N GLY A 58 6.95 15.66 -1.35
CA GLY A 58 8.02 15.98 -0.43
C GLY A 58 7.47 16.40 0.93
N ARG A 59 7.92 17.53 1.46
CA ARG A 59 7.47 18.07 2.75
C ARG A 59 6.53 19.27 2.66
N GLU A 60 6.01 19.59 1.47
CA GLU A 60 5.10 20.75 1.33
C GLU A 60 3.77 20.54 2.05
N GLN A 61 3.35 19.29 2.20
CA GLN A 61 2.11 18.92 2.87
C GLN A 61 2.35 17.77 3.85
N ARG A 62 1.82 17.90 5.07
CA ARG A 62 1.92 16.87 6.10
C ARG A 62 1.10 15.62 5.79
N LEU A 63 -0.07 15.77 5.16
CA LEU A 63 -1.00 14.66 4.98
C LEU A 63 -0.92 14.14 3.56
N PHE A 64 -0.84 12.81 3.43
CA PHE A 64 -1.01 12.15 2.14
C PHE A 64 -2.34 12.55 1.51
N THR A 65 -2.29 12.89 0.22
CA THR A 65 -3.49 13.20 -0.55
C THR A 65 -4.36 11.96 -0.75
N LYS A 66 -5.59 12.16 -1.22
CA LYS A 66 -6.47 11.03 -1.57
C LYS A 66 -5.82 10.09 -2.60
N ARG A 67 -5.13 10.63 -3.62
CA ARG A 67 -4.48 9.83 -4.65
C ARG A 67 -3.32 9.01 -4.10
N GLN A 68 -2.47 9.61 -3.27
CA GLN A 68 -1.38 8.88 -2.60
C GLN A 68 -1.92 7.80 -1.67
N LYS A 69 -3.00 8.05 -0.92
CA LYS A 69 -3.66 7.00 -0.12
C LYS A 69 -4.22 5.86 -0.98
N GLN A 70 -4.74 6.15 -2.17
CA GLN A 70 -5.16 5.11 -3.12
C GLN A 70 -3.97 4.32 -3.67
N ALA A 71 -2.86 4.98 -3.97
CA ALA A 71 -1.61 4.35 -4.38
C ALA A 71 -1.08 3.40 -3.30
N LEU A 72 -1.00 3.88 -2.05
CA LEU A 72 -0.63 3.08 -0.90
C LEU A 72 -1.58 1.90 -0.69
N ALA A 73 -2.90 2.08 -0.86
CA ALA A 73 -3.86 0.97 -0.77
C ALA A 73 -3.62 -0.11 -1.83
N ALA A 74 -3.34 0.33 -3.05
CA ALA A 74 -3.02 -0.55 -4.16
C ALA A 74 -1.66 -1.25 -4.02
N ARG A 75 -0.67 -0.58 -3.40
CA ARG A 75 0.66 -1.14 -3.11
C ARG A 75 0.63 -2.10 -1.92
N ASP A 76 0.01 -1.71 -0.81
CA ASP A 76 0.09 -2.41 0.47
C ASP A 76 -0.98 -3.51 0.60
N GLY A 77 -2.15 -3.32 -0.02
CA GLY A 77 -3.28 -4.26 0.05
C GLY A 77 -4.00 -4.30 1.40
N GLY A 78 -3.56 -3.51 2.39
CA GLY A 78 -4.11 -3.49 3.75
C GLY A 78 -3.10 -2.97 4.75
N CYS A 79 -3.35 -3.20 6.03
CA CYS A 79 -2.37 -2.91 7.08
C CYS A 79 -1.10 -3.74 6.81
N MET A 80 0.07 -3.14 6.65
CA MET A 80 1.30 -3.88 6.30
C MET A 80 1.88 -4.73 7.44
N TRP A 81 1.48 -4.47 8.68
CA TRP A 81 1.94 -5.23 9.85
C TRP A 81 1.81 -6.75 9.68
N LEU A 82 2.79 -7.49 10.21
CA LEU A 82 2.86 -8.95 10.11
C LEU A 82 1.60 -9.61 10.67
N GLY A 83 1.01 -10.53 9.91
CA GLY A 83 -0.18 -11.29 10.32
C GLY A 83 -1.50 -10.49 10.41
N CYS A 84 -1.49 -9.18 10.16
CA CYS A 84 -2.73 -8.39 10.18
C CYS A 84 -3.54 -8.56 8.88
N ASP A 85 -4.85 -8.69 8.94
CA ASP A 85 -5.73 -8.86 7.77
C ASP A 85 -6.60 -7.62 7.51
N ARG A 86 -6.44 -6.55 8.29
CA ARG A 86 -7.27 -5.36 8.17
C ARG A 86 -7.16 -4.73 6.78
N PRO A 87 -8.29 -4.50 6.10
CA PRO A 87 -8.30 -3.97 4.74
C PRO A 87 -7.84 -2.51 4.71
N ALA A 88 -7.42 -2.02 3.55
CA ALA A 88 -6.90 -0.66 3.40
C ALA A 88 -7.90 0.44 3.84
N CYS A 89 -9.22 0.21 3.69
CA CYS A 89 -10.24 1.13 4.18
C CYS A 89 -10.27 1.30 5.72
N TRP A 90 -9.60 0.43 6.47
CA TRP A 90 -9.46 0.49 7.94
C TRP A 90 -8.05 0.91 8.38
N THR A 91 -7.31 1.54 7.48
CA THR A 91 -5.93 1.97 7.71
C THR A 91 -5.75 3.46 7.54
N GLU A 92 -4.67 3.95 8.12
CA GLU A 92 -4.14 5.29 8.00
C GLU A 92 -2.77 5.20 7.32
N ALA A 93 -2.40 6.24 6.56
CA ALA A 93 -1.06 6.34 5.99
C ALA A 93 -0.11 6.89 7.07
N HIS A 94 0.89 6.10 7.40
CA HIS A 94 1.97 6.41 8.32
C HIS A 94 3.21 6.83 7.53
N HIS A 95 3.91 7.88 7.98
CA HIS A 95 5.23 8.23 7.47
C HIS A 95 6.27 7.32 8.13
N ILE A 96 7.10 6.65 7.34
CA ILE A 96 8.16 5.75 7.81
C ILE A 96 9.17 6.54 8.65
N ASP A 97 9.73 7.59 8.06
CA ASP A 97 10.40 8.64 8.82
C ASP A 97 9.34 9.50 9.46
N HIS A 98 9.30 9.54 10.79
CA HIS A 98 8.19 10.19 11.48
C HIS A 98 8.16 11.69 11.16
N TRP A 99 7.03 12.19 10.66
CA TRP A 99 6.90 13.56 10.13
C TRP A 99 7.50 14.65 11.03
N ALA A 100 7.21 14.60 12.33
CA ALA A 100 7.63 15.61 13.29
C ALA A 100 8.99 15.34 13.94
N ARG A 101 9.42 14.06 13.99
CA ARG A 101 10.65 13.63 14.71
C ARG A 101 11.84 13.63 13.76
N ASP A 102 11.64 13.06 12.57
CA ASP A 102 12.71 12.77 11.60
C ASP A 102 12.57 13.61 10.33
N GLY A 103 11.45 14.32 10.18
CA GLY A 103 11.20 15.17 9.02
C GLY A 103 10.80 14.39 7.77
N GLY A 104 10.09 13.27 7.92
CA GLY A 104 9.70 12.43 6.78
C GLY A 104 8.92 13.15 5.69
N ALA A 105 9.05 12.62 4.48
CA ALA A 105 8.39 13.12 3.28
C ALA A 105 7.02 12.47 3.07
N THR A 106 6.08 13.22 2.52
CA THR A 106 4.78 12.75 2.07
C THR A 106 4.91 12.21 0.64
N ASP A 107 5.81 11.25 0.50
CA ASP A 107 6.10 10.55 -0.74
C ASP A 107 5.60 9.12 -0.60
N THR A 108 5.06 8.54 -1.67
CA THR A 108 4.41 7.24 -1.57
C THR A 108 5.38 6.14 -1.13
N ALA A 109 6.65 6.24 -1.53
CA ALA A 109 7.70 5.33 -1.08
C ALA A 109 8.01 5.46 0.44
N ASP A 110 7.77 6.63 1.03
CA ASP A 110 7.99 6.97 2.44
C ASP A 110 6.73 6.84 3.31
N GLY A 111 5.60 6.46 2.69
CA GLY A 111 4.35 6.15 3.36
C GLY A 111 4.10 4.65 3.46
N MET A 112 3.33 4.23 4.47
CA MET A 112 2.82 2.86 4.62
C MET A 112 1.44 2.83 5.27
N LEU A 113 0.55 1.94 4.84
CA LEU A 113 -0.75 1.73 5.46
C LEU A 113 -0.66 0.87 6.72
N LEU A 114 -1.18 1.41 7.82
CA LEU A 114 -1.30 0.71 9.10
C LEU A 114 -2.67 0.94 9.70
N CYS A 115 -3.22 -0.08 10.33
CA CYS A 115 -4.45 0.09 11.10
C CYS A 115 -4.15 0.89 12.38
N LYS A 116 -5.17 1.53 12.96
CA LYS A 116 -5.01 2.35 14.18
C LYS A 116 -4.21 1.68 15.30
N HIS A 117 -4.39 0.38 15.52
CA HIS A 117 -3.66 -0.35 16.57
C HIS A 117 -2.15 -0.39 16.28
N HIS A 118 -1.75 -0.86 15.10
CA HIS A 118 -0.34 -0.96 14.72
C HIS A 118 0.31 0.41 14.46
N HIS A 119 -0.48 1.39 14.01
CA HIS A 119 -0.01 2.77 13.89
C HIS A 119 0.44 3.33 15.25
N LEU A 120 -0.31 3.05 16.31
CA LEU A 120 0.05 3.46 17.68
C LEU A 120 1.23 2.68 18.27
N LEU A 121 1.50 1.46 17.80
CA LEU A 121 2.71 0.74 18.22
C LEU A 121 3.97 1.46 17.73
N LEU A 122 4.00 1.93 16.48
CA LEU A 122 5.13 2.73 15.98
C LEU A 122 5.26 4.07 16.71
N HIS A 123 4.14 4.77 16.94
CA HIS A 123 4.19 6.08 17.59
C HIS A 123 4.60 6.02 19.07
N ASN A 124 4.15 5.01 19.80
CA ASN A 124 4.19 5.03 21.27
C ASN A 124 5.05 3.92 21.89
N ASN A 125 5.47 2.91 21.11
CA ASN A 125 6.11 1.71 21.66
C ASN A 125 7.44 1.40 20.95
N HIS A 126 8.10 2.42 20.38
CA HIS A 126 9.46 2.34 19.82
C HIS A 126 9.67 1.30 18.71
N TRP A 127 8.60 0.79 18.11
CA TRP A 127 8.70 0.04 16.87
C TRP A 127 9.13 0.98 15.75
N GLU A 128 9.93 0.49 14.82
CA GLU A 128 10.38 1.27 13.66
C GLU A 128 10.14 0.53 12.35
N ILE A 129 10.10 1.28 11.25
CA ILE A 129 10.11 0.74 9.90
C ILE A 129 11.36 1.23 9.20
N LEU A 130 12.11 0.33 8.58
CA LEU A 130 13.23 0.67 7.70
C LEU A 130 12.83 0.43 6.25
N ARG A 131 13.25 1.33 5.36
CA ARG A 131 13.10 1.16 3.90
C ARG A 131 14.47 0.91 3.27
N THR A 132 14.55 -0.07 2.37
CA THR A 132 15.75 -0.30 1.55
C THR A 132 15.31 -0.58 0.12
N GLY A 133 15.48 0.40 -0.77
CA GLY A 133 14.90 0.35 -2.12
C GLY A 133 13.38 0.26 -2.05
N ALA A 134 12.81 -0.83 -2.56
CA ALA A 134 11.37 -1.13 -2.53
C ALA A 134 10.95 -2.05 -1.38
N GLU A 135 11.88 -2.47 -0.52
CA GLU A 135 11.61 -3.34 0.63
C GLU A 135 11.40 -2.54 1.90
N TYR A 136 10.52 -3.06 2.77
CA TYR A 136 10.17 -2.47 4.06
C TYR A 136 10.37 -3.49 5.16
N TRP A 137 10.96 -3.08 6.27
CA TRP A 137 11.33 -3.96 7.37
C TRP A 137 10.78 -3.41 8.68
N LEU A 138 10.10 -4.25 9.45
CA LEU A 138 9.65 -3.92 10.80
C LEU A 138 10.78 -4.24 11.77
N VAL A 139 11.14 -3.27 12.60
CA VAL A 139 12.18 -3.41 13.62
C VAL A 139 11.51 -3.39 15.00
N PRO A 140 11.60 -4.49 15.76
CA PRO A 140 11.09 -4.52 17.14
C PRO A 140 11.93 -3.63 18.07
N PRO A 141 11.33 -3.11 19.15
CA PRO A 141 12.08 -2.39 20.17
C PRO A 141 12.94 -3.35 21.02
N PRO A 142 14.02 -2.86 21.66
CA PRO A 142 14.98 -3.70 22.39
C PRO A 142 14.39 -4.53 23.54
N ASP A 143 13.28 -4.07 24.12
CA ASP A 143 12.56 -4.78 25.19
C ASP A 143 11.76 -5.98 24.68
N ILE A 144 11.47 -6.04 23.38
CA ILE A 144 10.81 -7.17 22.72
C ILE A 144 11.84 -8.09 22.07
N ASP A 145 12.85 -7.53 21.40
CA ASP A 145 13.98 -8.25 20.83
C ASP A 145 15.27 -7.44 21.04
N PRO A 146 16.17 -7.88 21.93
CA PRO A 146 17.43 -7.19 22.21
C PRO A 146 18.33 -7.00 20.99
N ASP A 147 18.25 -7.91 20.02
CA ASP A 147 19.04 -7.84 18.78
C ASP A 147 18.35 -6.98 17.71
N GLN A 148 17.11 -6.54 17.97
CA GLN A 148 16.27 -5.74 17.08
C GLN A 148 16.24 -6.29 15.64
N THR A 149 16.06 -7.60 15.52
CA THR A 149 16.18 -8.32 14.25
C THR A 149 15.12 -7.82 13.26
N PRO A 150 15.50 -7.23 12.11
CA PRO A 150 14.52 -6.70 11.15
C PRO A 150 13.69 -7.80 10.50
N ILE A 151 12.38 -7.57 10.38
CA ILE A 151 11.43 -8.52 9.80
C ILE A 151 10.82 -7.94 8.52
N LEU A 152 10.99 -8.64 7.40
CA LEU A 152 10.51 -8.20 6.10
C LEU A 152 8.98 -8.10 6.05
N LEU A 153 8.46 -6.91 5.76
CA LEU A 153 7.05 -6.66 5.51
C LEU A 153 6.72 -6.93 4.05
N ARG A 154 5.73 -7.80 3.82
CA ARG A 154 5.26 -8.18 2.49
C ARG A 154 3.98 -7.43 2.15
N SER A 155 3.90 -6.92 0.92
CA SER A 155 2.65 -6.42 0.36
C SER A 155 1.57 -7.52 0.39
N LYS A 156 0.34 -7.12 0.74
CA LYS A 156 -0.86 -7.96 0.68
C LYS A 156 -1.64 -7.74 -0.62
N SER A 157 -1.14 -6.87 -1.49
CA SER A 157 -1.73 -6.59 -2.78
C SER A 157 -1.44 -7.75 -3.73
N ALA A 158 -2.41 -8.65 -3.88
CA ALA A 158 -2.32 -9.73 -4.85
C ALA A 158 -2.14 -9.20 -6.29
N ALA A 159 -2.70 -8.02 -6.61
CA ALA A 159 -2.51 -7.37 -7.91
C ALA A 159 -1.05 -6.95 -8.15
N LEU A 160 -0.39 -6.38 -7.14
CA LEU A 160 1.03 -6.03 -7.23
C LEU A 160 1.91 -7.29 -7.31
N THR A 161 1.62 -8.31 -6.51
CA THR A 161 2.33 -9.59 -6.55
C THR A 161 2.28 -10.22 -7.94
N GLU A 162 1.13 -10.20 -8.59
CA GLU A 162 0.96 -10.70 -9.96
C GLU A 162 1.71 -9.87 -11.00
N LEU A 163 1.67 -8.55 -10.89
CA LEU A 163 2.43 -7.64 -11.77
C LEU A 163 3.94 -7.93 -11.70
N LEU A 164 4.49 -8.01 -10.48
CA LEU A 164 5.91 -8.26 -10.27
C LEU A 164 6.34 -9.67 -10.71
N ALA A 165 5.42 -10.65 -10.69
CA ALA A 165 5.69 -12.00 -11.18
C ALA A 165 5.78 -12.07 -12.71
N ARG A 166 5.11 -11.17 -13.44
CA ARG A 166 5.12 -11.11 -14.92
C ARG A 166 6.31 -10.32 -15.49
N ALA A 167 6.92 -9.46 -14.68
CA ALA A 167 8.08 -8.66 -15.07
C ALA A 167 9.43 -9.41 -14.96
N ARG A 168 9.40 -10.71 -14.63
CA ARG A 168 10.55 -11.62 -14.53
C ARG A 168 10.51 -12.62 -15.66
#